data_AF-A0A7X0CGS5-F1
#
_entry.id   AF-A0A7X0CGS5-F1
#
_cell.length_a   1.000
_cell.length_b   1.000
_cell.length_c   1.000
_cell.angle_alpha   90.00
_cell.angle_beta   90.00
_cell.angle_gamma   90.00
#
_symmetry.space_group_name_H-M   'P 1'
#
loop_
_entity.id
_entity.type
_entity.pdbx_description
1 polymer ?
#
loop_
_entity_poly.entity_id
_entity_poly.type
_entity_poly.pdbx_seq_one_letter_code
_entity_poly.pdbx_strand_id
1 'polypeptide(L)'
;MNNSSPSEEGLTKFHINSGLTPTDLIDHDQARKEFILILKNVRKTGWNIFINEGDPRLRGKAMLDFVLSESPVSSMDADYEPTFAEWMNIPSNRPWHFYANHVYLTISFTREPTLLDPQRPGSYLISYTIESENEHYRSYITPKQKAQWKSALLSHLEYLPAMRTKKESELRARGIKIDETYQDPPIPNLTE
;
A
#
# COMPACT_ATOMS: atom_id res chain seq x y z
N MET A 1 -23.64 14.46 -31.23
CA MET A 1 -22.35 14.22 -30.54
C MET A 1 -22.54 14.71 -29.11
N ASN A 2 -22.89 13.80 -28.20
CA ASN A 2 -22.96 14.15 -26.78
C ASN A 2 -21.53 14.12 -26.24
N ASN A 3 -20.91 15.30 -26.17
CA ASN A 3 -19.77 15.51 -25.29
C ASN A 3 -20.32 15.50 -23.86
N SER A 4 -20.42 14.32 -23.27
CA SER A 4 -20.42 14.19 -21.82
C SER A 4 -19.03 14.66 -21.38
N SER A 5 -18.90 15.93 -21.02
CA SER A 5 -17.76 16.39 -20.21
C SER A 5 -17.61 15.42 -19.03
N PRO A 6 -16.41 14.92 -18.71
CA PRO A 6 -16.26 14.02 -17.57
C PRO A 6 -16.70 14.80 -16.33
N SER A 7 -17.75 14.33 -15.68
CA SER A 7 -18.32 14.93 -14.49
C SER A 7 -17.25 15.02 -13.39
N GLU A 8 -16.83 16.25 -13.10
CA GLU A 8 -16.57 16.82 -11.76
C GLU A 8 -15.96 15.91 -10.68
N GLU A 9 -14.87 15.20 -10.93
CA GLU A 9 -14.23 14.38 -9.88
C GLU A 9 -13.42 15.17 -8.84
N GLY A 10 -13.45 16.51 -8.89
CA GLY A 10 -12.73 17.35 -7.94
C GLY A 10 -11.27 16.95 -7.80
N LEU A 11 -10.82 16.72 -6.56
CA LEU A 11 -9.47 16.26 -6.25
C LEU A 11 -9.38 14.73 -6.34
N THR A 12 -8.62 14.23 -7.31
CA THR A 12 -8.47 12.78 -7.56
C THR A 12 -7.23 12.19 -6.91
N LYS A 13 -6.15 12.98 -6.77
CA LYS A 13 -4.87 12.52 -6.23
C LYS A 13 -4.08 13.64 -5.57
N PHE A 14 -3.48 13.35 -4.43
CA PHE A 14 -2.56 14.25 -3.74
C PHE A 14 -1.29 13.51 -3.31
N HIS A 15 -0.13 14.14 -3.54
CA HIS A 15 1.17 13.62 -3.15
C HIS A 15 1.83 14.57 -2.17
N ILE A 16 2.23 14.04 -1.02
CA ILE A 16 2.95 14.77 0.01
C ILE A 16 4.29 14.08 0.20
N ASN A 17 5.37 14.85 0.21
CA ASN A 17 6.66 14.39 0.66
C ASN A 17 7.06 15.19 1.91
N SER A 18 7.58 14.51 2.92
CA SER A 18 8.09 15.14 4.14
C SER A 18 9.37 14.47 4.60
N GLY A 19 10.24 15.22 5.29
CA GLY A 19 11.23 14.59 6.15
C GLY A 19 10.54 13.77 7.24
N LEU A 20 11.20 12.73 7.73
CA LEU A 20 10.70 11.99 8.90
C LEU A 20 10.83 12.82 10.19
N THR A 21 11.86 13.66 10.27
CA THR A 21 12.13 14.58 11.38
C THR A 21 12.48 15.98 10.87
N PRO A 22 12.44 17.02 11.73
CA PRO A 22 12.91 18.35 11.37
C PRO A 22 14.42 18.41 11.07
N THR A 23 15.20 17.51 11.65
CA THR A 23 16.63 17.35 11.34
C THR A 23 16.81 16.44 10.14
N ASP A 24 17.81 16.74 9.31
CA ASP A 24 18.13 15.95 8.11
C ASP A 24 18.64 14.54 8.44
N LEU A 25 19.24 14.37 9.63
CA LEU A 25 19.83 13.13 10.09
C LEU A 25 19.09 12.58 11.32
N ILE A 26 18.97 11.25 11.36
CA ILE A 26 18.34 10.49 12.45
C ILE A 26 18.95 9.08 12.55
N ASP A 27 19.13 8.58 13.77
CA ASP A 27 19.52 7.19 14.00
C ASP A 27 18.49 6.23 13.38
N HIS A 28 18.94 5.22 12.66
CA HIS A 28 18.02 4.36 11.91
C HIS A 28 16.99 3.62 12.77
N ASP A 29 17.32 3.26 14.02
CA ASP A 29 16.34 2.64 14.94
C ASP A 29 15.33 3.67 15.47
N GLN A 30 15.74 4.92 15.66
CA GLN A 30 14.81 6.00 15.98
C GLN A 30 13.88 6.26 14.79
N ALA A 31 14.42 6.31 13.56
CA ALA A 31 13.62 6.45 12.35
C ALA A 31 12.56 5.35 12.21
N ARG A 32 12.93 4.10 12.51
CA ARG A 32 11.98 2.98 12.58
C ARG A 32 10.83 3.27 13.53
N LYS A 33 11.13 3.70 14.77
CA LYS A 33 10.11 4.00 15.79
C LYS A 33 9.19 5.15 15.38
N GLU A 34 9.75 6.23 14.84
CA GLU A 34 8.97 7.38 14.35
C GLU A 34 8.06 7.00 13.19
N PHE A 35 8.57 6.24 12.22
CA PHE A 35 7.77 5.79 11.09
C PHE A 35 6.63 4.86 11.53
N ILE A 36 6.91 3.92 12.43
CA ILE A 36 5.87 3.05 13.02
C ILE A 36 4.82 3.87 13.79
N LEU A 37 5.24 4.95 14.48
CA LEU A 37 4.30 5.84 15.15
C LEU A 37 3.36 6.55 14.16
N ILE A 38 3.86 6.95 12.99
CA ILE A 38 3.03 7.50 11.89
C ILE A 38 1.97 6.48 11.47
N LEU A 39 2.37 5.23 11.19
CA LEU A 39 1.43 4.18 10.77
C LEU A 39 0.36 3.91 11.85
N LYS A 40 0.77 3.83 13.12
CA LYS A 40 -0.15 3.64 14.25
C LYS A 40 -1.13 4.80 14.39
N ASN A 41 -0.69 6.04 14.17
CA ASN A 41 -1.56 7.21 14.24
C ASN A 41 -2.59 7.20 13.11
N VAL A 42 -2.20 6.79 11.90
CA VAL A 42 -3.14 6.57 10.78
C VAL A 42 -4.17 5.50 11.12
N ARG A 43 -3.74 4.36 11.69
CA ARG A 43 -4.66 3.30 12.15
C ARG A 43 -5.63 3.79 13.21
N LYS A 44 -5.16 4.59 14.18
CA LYS A 44 -5.99 5.15 15.25
C LYS A 44 -7.05 6.16 14.77
N THR A 45 -6.86 6.79 13.61
CA THR A 45 -7.83 7.74 13.04
C THR A 45 -8.89 7.07 12.16
N GLY A 46 -8.95 5.74 12.14
CA GLY A 46 -10.01 4.96 11.48
C GLY A 46 -9.64 4.42 10.11
N TRP A 47 -8.39 4.59 9.66
CA TRP A 47 -7.90 3.96 8.44
C TRP A 47 -7.68 2.46 8.65
N ASN A 48 -8.21 1.66 7.73
CA ASN A 48 -8.02 0.21 7.70
C ASN A 48 -6.84 -0.14 6.81
N ILE A 49 -6.13 -1.22 7.14
CA ILE A 49 -5.09 -1.75 6.24
C ILE A 49 -5.79 -2.24 4.98
N PHE A 50 -5.26 -1.86 3.83
CA PHE A 50 -5.71 -2.32 2.54
C PHE A 50 -4.73 -3.36 1.98
N ILE A 51 -5.27 -4.51 1.61
CA ILE A 51 -4.60 -5.57 0.85
C ILE A 51 -5.32 -5.62 -0.49
N ASN A 52 -4.58 -5.48 -1.61
CA ASN A 52 -5.17 -5.53 -2.94
C ASN A 52 -6.00 -6.82 -3.12
N GLU A 53 -7.03 -6.78 -3.95
CA GLU A 53 -8.02 -7.85 -4.09
C GLU A 53 -7.39 -9.16 -4.60
N GLY A 54 -6.26 -9.06 -5.31
CA GLY A 54 -5.49 -10.20 -5.79
C GLY A 54 -4.41 -10.70 -4.82
N ASP A 55 -4.04 -9.90 -3.82
CA ASP A 55 -2.97 -10.23 -2.88
C ASP A 55 -3.47 -11.19 -1.78
N PRO A 56 -2.64 -12.12 -1.29
CA PRO A 56 -3.00 -13.02 -0.21
C PRO A 56 -3.20 -12.26 1.09
N ARG A 57 -4.19 -12.67 1.90
CA ARG A 57 -4.52 -12.02 3.18
C ARG A 57 -3.51 -12.42 4.28
N LEU A 58 -2.27 -11.96 4.13
CA LEU A 58 -1.18 -12.18 5.07
C LEU A 58 -1.11 -11.07 6.11
N ARG A 59 -0.55 -11.39 7.27
CA ARG A 59 -0.37 -10.46 8.40
C ARG A 59 1.01 -10.66 9.02
N GLY A 60 1.47 -9.69 9.80
CA GLY A 60 2.69 -9.79 10.59
C GLY A 60 3.93 -10.09 9.74
N LYS A 61 4.80 -10.92 10.31
CA LYS A 61 6.04 -11.41 9.67
C LYS A 61 5.80 -12.07 8.31
N ALA A 62 4.70 -12.82 8.15
CA ALA A 62 4.41 -13.49 6.89
C ALA A 62 4.17 -12.48 5.75
N MET A 63 3.52 -11.35 6.05
CA MET A 63 3.35 -10.28 5.06
C MET A 63 4.68 -9.63 4.70
N LEU A 64 5.52 -9.32 5.71
CA LEU A 64 6.86 -8.78 5.48
C LEU A 64 7.68 -9.69 4.56
N ASP A 65 7.72 -10.99 4.85
CA ASP A 65 8.49 -11.95 4.05
C ASP A 65 7.98 -12.06 2.62
N PHE A 66 6.66 -12.09 2.45
CA PHE A 66 6.03 -12.11 1.13
C PHE A 66 6.39 -10.88 0.30
N VAL A 67 6.31 -9.68 0.89
CA VAL A 67 6.66 -8.43 0.21
C VAL A 67 8.14 -8.39 -0.17
N LEU A 68 9.03 -8.87 0.69
CA LEU A 68 10.47 -8.83 0.44
C LEU A 68 10.95 -9.86 -0.58
N SER A 69 10.27 -11.01 -0.70
CA SER A 69 10.74 -12.14 -1.51
C SER A 69 9.92 -12.41 -2.77
N GLU A 70 8.62 -12.13 -2.76
CA GLU A 70 7.69 -12.57 -3.82
C GLU A 70 6.93 -11.42 -4.47
N SER A 71 6.45 -10.44 -3.69
CA SER A 71 5.61 -9.35 -4.19
C SER A 71 6.00 -7.97 -3.65
N PRO A 72 7.05 -7.34 -4.23
CA PRO A 72 7.53 -6.01 -3.88
C PRO A 72 6.51 -4.87 -3.83
N VAL A 73 5.39 -5.04 -4.53
CA VAL A 73 4.32 -4.04 -4.71
C VAL A 73 3.12 -4.27 -3.79
N SER A 74 3.08 -5.40 -3.07
CA SER A 74 2.01 -5.66 -2.10
C SER A 74 2.16 -4.80 -0.85
N SER A 75 1.02 -4.54 -0.20
CA SER A 75 0.96 -3.80 1.07
C SER A 75 1.72 -4.51 2.18
N MET A 76 2.52 -3.79 2.96
CA MET A 76 2.98 -4.29 4.26
C MET A 76 1.93 -4.12 5.36
N ASP A 77 2.05 -4.93 6.40
CA ASP A 77 1.17 -4.86 7.56
C ASP A 77 1.55 -3.66 8.47
N ALA A 78 0.64 -2.70 8.62
CA ALA A 78 0.84 -1.52 9.47
C ALA A 78 0.74 -1.82 10.98
N ASP A 79 0.21 -2.98 11.36
CA ASP A 79 0.11 -3.43 12.75
C ASP A 79 1.33 -4.31 13.15
N TYR A 80 2.21 -4.64 12.19
CA TYR A 80 3.48 -5.31 12.46
C TYR A 80 4.60 -4.29 12.71
N GLU A 81 5.36 -4.48 13.79
CA GLU A 81 6.57 -3.69 14.05
C GLU A 81 7.80 -4.50 13.66
N PRO A 82 8.49 -4.16 12.56
CA PRO A 82 9.75 -4.80 12.23
C PRO A 82 10.78 -4.55 13.34
N THR A 83 11.59 -5.56 13.60
CA THR A 83 12.85 -5.42 14.34
C THR A 83 13.78 -4.45 13.62
N PHE A 84 14.82 -3.97 14.30
CA PHE A 84 15.81 -3.11 13.68
C PHE A 84 16.50 -3.77 12.47
N ALA A 85 16.82 -5.07 12.58
CA ALA A 85 17.45 -5.81 11.49
C ALA A 85 16.52 -5.95 10.28
N GLU A 86 15.24 -6.26 10.49
CA GLU A 86 14.24 -6.28 9.42
C GLU A 86 14.08 -4.91 8.79
N TRP A 87 13.98 -3.85 9.59
CA TRP A 87 13.85 -2.48 9.10
C TRP A 87 14.97 -2.08 8.14
N MET A 88 16.22 -2.38 8.50
CA MET A 88 17.37 -2.09 7.64
C MET A 88 17.36 -2.90 6.34
N ASN A 89 16.69 -4.06 6.32
CA ASN A 89 16.53 -4.88 5.13
C ASN A 89 15.31 -4.50 4.27
N ILE A 90 14.37 -3.67 4.75
CA ILE A 90 13.25 -3.18 3.96
C ILE A 90 13.78 -2.17 2.92
N PRO A 91 13.65 -2.42 1.61
CA PRO A 91 14.06 -1.46 0.60
C PRO A 91 13.21 -0.18 0.62
N SER A 92 13.76 0.91 0.08
CA SER A 92 12.98 2.12 -0.18
C SER A 92 11.76 1.83 -1.06
N ASN A 93 10.70 2.62 -0.89
CA ASN A 93 9.45 2.59 -1.67
C ASN A 93 8.63 1.30 -1.56
N ARG A 94 8.79 0.57 -0.45
CA ARG A 94 7.85 -0.49 -0.07
C ARG A 94 6.58 0.13 0.51
N PRO A 95 5.38 -0.22 0.02
CA PRO A 95 4.16 0.48 0.40
C PRO A 95 3.49 -0.09 1.66
N TRP A 96 2.88 0.79 2.43
CA TRP A 96 1.78 0.49 3.34
C TRP A 96 0.51 1.11 2.76
N HIS A 97 -0.46 0.28 2.40
CA HIS A 97 -1.73 0.74 1.86
C HIS A 97 -2.83 0.76 2.92
N PHE A 98 -3.67 1.77 2.84
CA PHE A 98 -4.79 1.99 3.74
C PHE A 98 -6.04 2.40 2.97
N TYR A 99 -7.19 2.16 3.58
CA TYR A 99 -8.50 2.55 3.09
C TYR A 99 -9.35 3.20 4.20
N ALA A 100 -10.04 4.28 3.87
CA ALA A 100 -11.10 4.88 4.68
C ALA A 100 -12.11 5.61 3.80
N ASN A 101 -13.40 5.31 3.96
CA ASN A 101 -14.50 6.06 3.34
C ASN A 101 -14.31 6.36 1.83
N HIS A 102 -14.04 5.33 1.03
CA HIS A 102 -13.79 5.46 -0.43
C HIS A 102 -12.55 6.30 -0.79
N VAL A 103 -11.59 6.41 0.13
CA VAL A 103 -10.29 7.04 -0.09
C VAL A 103 -9.18 6.05 0.22
N TYR A 104 -8.15 6.05 -0.63
CA TYR A 104 -6.98 5.19 -0.51
C TYR A 104 -5.77 6.02 -0.11
N LEU A 105 -4.96 5.51 0.80
CA LEU A 105 -3.72 6.14 1.25
C LEU A 105 -2.59 5.13 1.11
N THR A 106 -1.52 5.54 0.44
CA THR A 106 -0.26 4.81 0.41
C THR A 106 0.80 5.61 1.14
N ILE A 107 1.47 4.98 2.09
CA ILE A 107 2.63 5.52 2.79
C ILE A 107 3.85 4.68 2.42
N SER A 108 4.95 5.34 2.08
CA SER A 108 6.25 4.69 1.91
C SER A 108 7.36 5.60 2.39
N PHE A 109 8.58 5.08 2.49
CA PHE A 109 9.76 5.89 2.74
C PHE A 109 10.85 5.63 1.70
N THR A 110 11.75 6.58 1.53
CA THR A 110 13.04 6.41 0.87
C THR A 110 14.15 6.79 1.85
N ARG A 111 15.24 6.03 1.84
CA ARG A 111 16.49 6.38 2.53
C ARG A 111 17.48 7.03 1.57
N GLU A 112 18.26 7.98 2.06
CA GLU A 112 19.42 8.49 1.32
C GLU A 112 20.41 7.34 1.05
N PRO A 113 20.65 6.95 -0.23
CA PRO A 113 21.42 5.74 -0.55
C PRO A 113 22.87 5.76 -0.07
N THR A 114 23.43 6.94 0.19
CA THR A 114 24.80 7.10 0.69
C THR A 114 24.91 7.01 2.22
N LEU A 115 23.79 6.96 2.95
CA LEU A 115 23.71 6.98 4.41
C LEU A 115 22.98 5.75 4.97
N LEU A 116 23.47 4.56 4.62
CA LEU A 116 22.83 3.28 4.97
C LEU A 116 23.59 2.46 6.04
N ASP A 117 24.71 2.96 6.56
CA ASP A 117 25.45 2.30 7.64
C ASP A 117 24.58 2.22 8.90
N PRO A 118 24.19 1.02 9.38
CA PRO A 118 23.31 0.87 10.54
C PRO A 118 23.83 1.51 11.83
N GLN A 119 25.14 1.78 11.92
CA GLN A 119 25.81 2.38 13.08
C GLN A 119 25.95 3.91 12.97
N ARG A 120 25.50 4.52 11.87
CA ARG A 120 25.54 5.96 11.66
C ARG A 120 24.13 6.50 11.40
N PRO A 121 23.89 7.79 11.67
CA PRO A 121 22.64 8.42 11.28
C PRO A 121 22.43 8.39 9.77
N GLY A 122 21.17 8.26 9.36
CA GLY A 122 20.75 8.36 7.96
C GLY A 122 19.71 9.45 7.76
N SER A 123 19.26 9.59 6.51
CA SER A 123 18.20 10.53 6.13
C SER A 123 17.04 9.80 5.48
N TYR A 124 15.81 10.26 5.77
CA TYR A 124 14.57 9.61 5.38
C TYR A 124 13.58 10.62 4.80
N LEU A 125 13.07 10.31 3.60
CA LEU A 125 11.94 10.99 3.00
C LEU A 125 10.71 10.08 3.09
N ILE A 126 9.60 10.61 3.60
CA ILE A 126 8.32 9.91 3.67
C ILE A 126 7.43 10.43 2.55
N SER A 127 6.78 9.52 1.83
CA SER A 127 5.82 9.83 0.77
C SER A 127 4.44 9.36 1.18
N TYR A 128 3.46 10.24 1.03
CA TYR A 128 2.04 9.96 1.21
C TYR A 128 1.35 10.20 -0.13
N THR A 129 0.61 9.22 -0.60
CA THR A 129 -0.24 9.34 -1.80
C THR A 129 -1.67 9.07 -1.39
N ILE A 130 -2.53 10.06 -1.54
CA ILE A 130 -3.97 9.96 -1.28
C ILE A 130 -4.68 9.94 -2.62
N GLU A 131 -5.56 8.97 -2.82
CA GLU A 131 -6.30 8.75 -4.07
C GLU A 131 -7.80 8.64 -3.77
N SER A 132 -8.61 9.26 -4.64
CA SER A 132 -10.03 8.95 -4.69
C SER A 132 -10.24 7.50 -5.15
N GLU A 133 -11.38 6.91 -4.81
CA GLU A 133 -11.74 5.56 -5.24
C GLU A 133 -11.59 5.36 -6.76
N ASN A 134 -12.14 6.27 -7.57
CA ASN A 134 -12.03 6.16 -9.02
C ASN A 134 -10.58 6.22 -9.52
N GLU A 135 -9.73 7.07 -8.92
CA GLU A 135 -8.32 7.16 -9.32
C GLU A 135 -7.54 5.90 -8.94
N HIS A 136 -7.81 5.34 -7.75
CA HIS A 136 -7.24 4.07 -7.32
C HIS A 136 -7.51 2.97 -8.34
N TYR A 137 -8.77 2.74 -8.71
CA TYR A 137 -9.12 1.67 -9.64
C TYR A 137 -8.75 1.97 -11.10
N ARG A 138 -8.70 3.24 -11.51
CA ARG A 138 -8.15 3.60 -12.83
C ARG A 138 -6.70 3.19 -12.98
N SER A 139 -5.93 3.17 -11.89
CA SER A 139 -4.53 2.77 -11.94
C SER A 139 -4.35 1.31 -12.37
N TYR A 140 -5.39 0.48 -12.26
CA TYR A 140 -5.36 -0.93 -12.67
C TYR A 140 -5.47 -1.09 -14.19
N ILE A 141 -5.89 -0.03 -14.89
CA ILE A 141 -6.22 -0.06 -16.31
C ILE A 141 -5.08 0.50 -17.15
N THR A 142 -4.72 -0.25 -18.19
CA THR A 142 -3.67 0.18 -19.12
C THR A 142 -4.05 1.50 -19.81
N PRO A 143 -3.08 2.35 -20.19
CA PRO A 143 -3.35 3.63 -20.85
C PRO A 143 -4.29 3.53 -22.07
N LYS A 144 -4.24 2.41 -22.81
CA LYS A 144 -5.06 2.17 -24.01
C LYS A 144 -6.56 1.95 -23.69
N GLN A 145 -6.86 1.48 -22.49
CA GLN A 145 -8.23 1.16 -22.05
C GLN A 145 -8.85 2.28 -21.19
N LYS A 146 -8.10 3.36 -20.90
CA LYS A 146 -8.56 4.44 -20.01
C LYS A 146 -9.87 5.10 -20.44
N ALA A 147 -10.13 5.20 -21.75
CA ALA A 147 -11.38 5.75 -22.26
C ALA A 147 -12.62 4.91 -21.90
N GLN A 148 -12.45 3.63 -21.58
CA GLN A 148 -13.50 2.69 -21.17
C GLN A 148 -13.15 2.03 -19.83
N TRP A 149 -12.45 2.76 -18.96
CA TRP A 149 -11.80 2.19 -17.78
C TRP A 149 -12.77 1.43 -16.86
N LYS A 150 -14.02 1.89 -16.72
CA LYS A 150 -15.04 1.22 -15.90
C LYS A 150 -15.38 -0.19 -16.39
N SER A 151 -15.54 -0.36 -17.71
CA SER A 151 -15.81 -1.68 -18.31
C SER A 151 -14.58 -2.59 -18.22
N ALA A 152 -13.39 -2.05 -18.50
CA ALA A 152 -12.14 -2.79 -18.38
C ALA A 152 -11.83 -3.20 -16.92
N LEU A 153 -12.24 -2.39 -15.96
CA LEU A 153 -12.08 -2.64 -14.53
C LEU A 153 -12.91 -3.83 -14.06
N LEU A 154 -14.17 -3.95 -14.49
CA LEU A 154 -14.99 -5.11 -14.14
C LEU A 154 -14.30 -6.43 -14.52
N SER A 155 -13.79 -6.52 -15.75
CA SER A 155 -13.05 -7.72 -16.19
C SER A 155 -11.76 -7.95 -15.39
N HIS A 156 -11.10 -6.88 -14.93
CA HIS A 156 -9.92 -7.02 -14.08
C HIS A 156 -10.29 -7.56 -12.70
N LEU A 157 -11.31 -6.97 -12.06
CA LEU A 157 -11.79 -7.34 -10.73
C LEU A 157 -12.31 -8.78 -10.67
N GLU A 158 -12.92 -9.30 -11.75
CA GLU A 158 -13.39 -10.69 -11.82
C GLU A 158 -12.25 -11.72 -11.68
N TYR A 159 -11.03 -11.38 -12.08
CA TYR A 159 -9.90 -12.31 -12.05
C TYR A 159 -9.14 -12.31 -10.70
N LEU A 160 -9.19 -11.21 -9.94
CA LEU A 160 -8.41 -11.03 -8.71
C LEU A 160 -8.73 -12.07 -7.62
N PRO A 161 -10.01 -12.44 -7.34
CA PRO A 161 -10.32 -13.46 -6.33
C PRO A 161 -9.73 -14.84 -6.64
N ALA A 162 -9.67 -15.21 -7.92
CA ALA A 162 -9.08 -16.47 -8.35
C ALA A 162 -7.56 -16.47 -8.16
N MET A 163 -6.89 -15.35 -8.46
CA MET A 163 -5.46 -15.18 -8.17
C MET A 163 -5.17 -15.31 -6.68
N ARG A 164 -5.92 -14.58 -5.83
CA ARG A 164 -5.78 -14.64 -4.38
C ARG A 164 -5.95 -16.07 -3.88
N THR A 165 -7.03 -16.74 -4.28
CA THR A 165 -7.32 -18.12 -3.86
C THR A 165 -6.18 -19.07 -4.21
N LYS A 166 -5.66 -18.98 -5.44
CA LYS A 166 -4.52 -19.78 -5.88
C LYS A 166 -3.30 -19.50 -5.01
N LYS A 167 -2.96 -18.23 -4.80
CA LYS A 167 -1.77 -17.85 -4.03
C LYS A 167 -1.86 -18.24 -2.56
N GLU A 168 -3.03 -18.04 -1.95
CA GLU A 168 -3.30 -18.46 -0.59
C GLU A 168 -3.23 -19.99 -0.43
N SER A 169 -3.63 -20.78 -1.43
CA SER A 169 -3.47 -22.24 -1.42
C SER A 169 -1.98 -22.65 -1.43
N GLU A 170 -1.16 -22.03 -2.29
CA GLU A 170 0.29 -22.24 -2.32
C GLU A 170 0.96 -21.87 -0.99
N LEU A 171 0.52 -20.77 -0.37
CA LEU A 171 1.01 -20.31 0.94
C LEU A 171 0.60 -21.28 2.07
N ARG A 172 -0.66 -21.74 2.09
CA ARG A 172 -1.14 -22.75 3.05
C ARG A 172 -0.35 -24.05 2.93
N ALA A 173 -0.04 -24.50 1.72
CA ALA A 173 0.79 -25.69 1.50
C ALA A 173 2.21 -25.57 2.07
N ARG A 174 2.71 -24.33 2.22
CA ARG A 174 3.98 -24.00 2.91
C ARG A 174 3.83 -23.79 4.42
N GLY A 175 2.63 -23.97 4.98
CA GLY A 175 2.33 -23.75 6.39
C GLY A 175 2.14 -22.28 6.77
N ILE A 176 1.99 -21.37 5.80
CA ILE A 176 1.77 -19.95 6.07
C ILE A 176 0.30 -19.71 6.36
N LYS A 177 0.01 -19.04 7.48
CA LYS A 177 -1.35 -18.72 7.93
C LYS A 177 -1.94 -17.58 7.09
N ILE A 178 -3.18 -17.77 6.67
CA ILE A 178 -4.01 -16.75 6.03
C ILE A 178 -4.95 -16.14 7.07
N ASP A 179 -5.11 -14.82 7.05
CA ASP A 179 -6.09 -14.10 7.85
C ASP A 179 -7.46 -14.13 7.17
N GLU A 180 -8.26 -15.11 7.57
CA GLU A 180 -9.63 -15.28 7.05
C GLU A 180 -10.62 -14.29 7.68
N THR A 181 -10.17 -13.45 8.62
CA THR A 181 -11.00 -12.41 9.25
C THR A 181 -10.92 -11.06 8.54
N TYR A 182 -9.93 -10.88 7.65
CA TYR A 182 -9.80 -9.68 6.83
C TYR A 182 -10.99 -9.52 5.88
N GLN A 183 -11.52 -8.30 5.83
CA GLN A 183 -12.62 -7.89 4.95
C GLN A 183 -12.09 -6.86 3.96
N ASP A 184 -12.28 -7.12 2.67
CA ASP A 184 -11.95 -6.16 1.62
C ASP A 184 -12.82 -4.89 1.74
N PRO A 185 -12.31 -3.72 1.34
CA PRO A 185 -13.16 -2.56 1.10
C PRO A 185 -14.31 -2.85 0.13
N PRO A 186 -15.41 -2.09 0.20
CA PRO A 186 -16.46 -2.20 -0.80
C PRO A 186 -15.92 -1.88 -2.20
N ILE A 187 -16.33 -2.66 -3.18
CA ILE A 187 -16.05 -2.39 -4.60
C ILE A 187 -16.88 -1.15 -5.01
N PRO A 188 -16.30 -0.20 -5.78
CA PRO A 188 -17.00 0.99 -6.25
C PRO A 188 -18.26 0.63 -7.02
N ASN A 189 -19.28 1.49 -6.90
CA ASN A 189 -20.40 1.39 -7.80
C ASN A 189 -20.00 1.93 -9.18
N LEU A 190 -19.75 1.02 -10.12
CA LEU A 190 -19.25 1.36 -11.46
C LEU A 190 -20.37 1.71 -12.46
N THR A 191 -21.63 1.78 -12.03
CA THR A 191 -22.74 2.20 -12.90
C THR A 191 -22.81 3.72 -13.03
N GLU A 192 -22.57 4.21 -14.23
CA GLU A 192 -23.08 5.51 -14.74
C GLU A 192 -24.06 5.24 -15.88
#